data_AF-A0AAQ1V8U3-F1
#
_entry.id   AF-A0AAQ1V8U3-F1
#
_cell.length_a   1.000
_cell.length_b   1.000
_cell.length_c   1.000
_cell.angle_alpha   90.00
_cell.angle_beta   90.00
_cell.angle_gamma   90.00
#
_symmetry.space_group_name_H-M   'P 1'
#
loop_
_entity.id
_entity.type
_entity.pdbx_description
1 polymer ?
#
loop_
_entity_poly.entity_id
_entity_poly.type
_entity_poly.pdbx_seq_one_letter_code
_entity_poly.pdbx_strand_id
1 'polypeptide(L)'
;MKISRFNKDCGNSVDMNIIDGYLFDFQTNVVELQKEAADSFFTDAVTAPEEFKKRILLSTTIGEEEKERYFLVGDIAASQQLANNHINRLHNKITSHIPYVTFLAAVAYYHALHTKDQKDNNIQIDYFSTMLPIWLLKKESTFGEAQKAMANRFVGDHTFYIHTPGFEKELKVSVEESVCLKEGEIARFALKKDLTLQDREDANEYVECETVMIDIGGGSIDVVILPEGLKAANSRESFQSIEGIPYLAHIDKLRKEKFPELFTDLRAFDQFILDNYSKQKFELKNENTGESIDLTAQIKSSLRDYVEILLAKLNDVAPPPANKIRKYVYSGGVAPTLEVAIMNSMREKIGEERTEKYHKVPEDSRHLNLFGLEIRSMGYLQKKQAEKKAVKS
;
A
#
# COMPACT_ATOMS: atom_id res chain seq x y z
N MET A 1 9.75 21.13 11.98
CA MET A 1 10.38 19.96 11.33
C MET A 1 10.31 20.12 9.83
N LYS A 2 11.35 19.71 9.09
CA LYS A 2 11.33 19.69 7.63
C LYS A 2 11.47 18.25 7.13
N ILE A 3 10.60 17.86 6.20
CA ILE A 3 10.55 16.58 5.50
C ILE A 3 10.85 16.87 4.03
N SER A 4 11.85 16.20 3.46
CA SER A 4 12.19 16.42 2.04
C SER A 4 11.29 15.60 1.13
N ARG A 5 10.98 14.36 1.50
CA ARG A 5 10.16 13.41 0.71
C ARG A 5 9.21 12.64 1.61
N PHE A 6 7.93 12.62 1.25
CA PHE A 6 6.95 11.70 1.83
C PHE A 6 6.24 10.95 0.70
N ASN A 7 6.51 9.65 0.60
CA ASN A 7 5.90 8.75 -0.35
C ASN A 7 4.92 7.81 0.35
N LYS A 8 3.72 7.66 -0.22
CA LYS A 8 2.60 6.99 0.44
C LYS A 8 1.84 6.05 -0.49
N ASP A 9 1.72 4.80 -0.08
CA ASP A 9 0.83 3.79 -0.66
C ASP A 9 -0.45 3.67 0.18
N CYS A 10 -1.57 4.12 -0.39
CA CYS A 10 -2.88 4.07 0.25
C CYS A 10 -3.55 2.70 0.02
N GLY A 11 -2.99 1.62 0.57
CA GLY A 11 -3.54 0.28 0.41
C GLY A 11 -4.85 0.07 1.18
N ASN A 12 -5.67 -0.90 0.74
CA ASN A 12 -6.99 -1.17 1.36
C ASN A 12 -6.90 -1.90 2.72
N SER A 13 -5.80 -2.63 2.97
CA SER A 13 -5.56 -3.35 4.23
C SER A 13 -4.50 -2.64 5.06
N VAL A 14 -3.37 -2.33 4.42
CA VAL A 14 -2.22 -1.68 5.03
C VAL A 14 -1.88 -0.41 4.26
N ASP A 15 -1.61 0.64 5.01
CA ASP A 15 -1.20 1.96 4.58
C ASP A 15 0.32 2.08 4.74
N MET A 16 1.08 2.14 3.65
CA MET A 16 2.55 2.07 3.70
C MET A 16 3.17 3.42 3.37
N ASN A 17 4.22 3.80 4.10
CA ASN A 17 4.79 5.14 4.09
C ASN A 17 6.32 5.08 4.06
N ILE A 18 6.94 5.91 3.23
CA ILE A 18 8.37 6.25 3.31
C ILE A 18 8.49 7.75 3.51
N ILE A 19 9.06 8.17 4.63
CA ILE A 19 9.35 9.58 4.93
C ILE A 19 10.85 9.74 5.09
N ASP A 20 11.48 10.50 4.18
CA ASP A 20 12.93 10.71 4.10
C ASP A 20 13.77 9.42 4.19
N GLY A 21 13.24 8.31 3.64
CA GLY A 21 13.87 6.99 3.64
C GLY A 21 13.48 6.08 4.81
N TYR A 22 12.73 6.58 5.80
CA TYR A 22 12.21 5.77 6.90
C TYR A 22 10.90 5.09 6.48
N LEU A 23 10.93 3.76 6.38
CA LEU A 23 9.80 2.90 5.99
C LEU A 23 8.99 2.48 7.22
N PHE A 24 7.68 2.68 7.18
CA PHE A 24 6.74 2.20 8.19
C PHE A 24 5.33 2.08 7.59
N ASP A 25 4.45 1.39 8.30
CA ASP A 25 3.06 1.20 7.89
C ASP A 25 2.07 1.48 9.02
N PHE A 26 0.81 1.66 8.64
CA PHE A 26 -0.34 1.52 9.54
C PHE A 26 -1.30 0.52 8.95
N GLN A 27 -2.16 0.06 9.81
CA GLN A 27 -3.41 -0.50 9.37
C GLN A 27 -4.33 0.60 8.81
N THR A 28 -4.99 0.34 7.68
CA THR A 28 -5.80 1.36 6.97
C THR A 28 -7.06 1.80 7.75
N ASN A 29 -7.41 1.12 8.84
CA ASN A 29 -8.62 1.39 9.61
C ASN A 29 -8.66 2.85 10.11
N VAL A 30 -9.81 3.47 9.88
CA VAL A 30 -10.19 4.76 10.46
C VAL A 30 -11.59 4.62 11.03
N VAL A 31 -11.78 4.99 12.29
CA VAL A 31 -13.08 4.99 12.97
C VAL A 31 -13.36 6.40 13.45
N GLU A 32 -14.47 6.97 13.02
CA GLU A 32 -14.93 8.28 13.46
C GLU A 32 -15.68 8.18 14.79
N LEU A 33 -15.33 9.06 15.73
CA LEU A 33 -15.95 9.19 17.05
C LEU A 33 -16.73 10.51 17.15
N GLN A 34 -17.75 10.52 18.02
CA GLN A 34 -18.27 11.79 18.54
C GLN A 34 -17.26 12.40 19.52
N LYS A 35 -17.30 13.72 19.67
CA LYS A 35 -16.37 14.46 20.52
C LYS A 35 -16.31 13.91 21.95
N GLU A 36 -17.46 13.70 22.58
CA GLU A 36 -17.55 13.23 23.97
C GLU A 36 -16.93 11.83 24.16
N ALA A 37 -17.05 10.99 23.13
CA ALA A 37 -16.43 9.67 23.12
C ALA A 37 -14.92 9.77 22.89
N ALA A 38 -14.45 10.72 22.08
CA ALA A 38 -13.02 10.96 21.85
C ALA A 38 -12.33 11.50 23.12
N ASP A 39 -12.94 12.49 23.79
CA ASP A 39 -12.42 13.14 25.00
C ASP A 39 -12.20 12.16 26.17
N SER A 40 -12.93 11.04 26.17
CA SER A 40 -12.87 10.02 27.23
C SER A 40 -12.31 8.68 26.74
N PHE A 41 -11.84 8.59 25.49
CA PHE A 41 -11.46 7.31 24.88
C PHE A 41 -10.20 6.70 25.53
N PHE A 42 -9.18 7.53 25.78
CA PHE A 42 -7.95 7.12 26.44
C PHE A 42 -7.86 7.75 27.83
N THR A 43 -7.63 6.91 28.84
CA THR A 43 -7.44 7.34 30.23
C THR A 43 -5.97 7.44 30.62
N ASP A 44 -5.09 6.70 29.93
CA ASP A 44 -3.68 6.57 30.29
C ASP A 44 -2.77 7.21 29.23
N ALA A 45 -1.75 7.93 29.70
CA ALA A 45 -0.73 8.50 28.84
C ALA A 45 0.24 7.46 28.30
N VAL A 46 0.72 7.69 27.07
CA VAL A 46 1.82 6.95 26.46
C VAL A 46 3.06 7.83 26.36
N THR A 47 4.24 7.23 26.49
CA THR A 47 5.51 7.98 26.49
C THR A 47 6.42 7.63 25.32
N ALA A 48 6.19 6.49 24.66
CA ALA A 48 7.00 6.03 23.55
C ALA A 48 6.28 6.23 22.20
N PRO A 49 6.96 6.73 21.16
CA PRO A 49 6.37 6.85 19.81
C PRO A 49 5.79 5.53 19.28
N GLU A 50 6.42 4.39 19.56
CA GLU A 50 5.92 3.07 19.16
C GLU A 50 4.59 2.69 19.82
N GLU A 51 4.35 3.17 21.05
CA GLU A 51 3.04 3.03 21.72
C GLU A 51 2.03 4.02 21.15
N PHE A 52 2.46 5.25 20.87
CA PHE A 52 1.64 6.25 20.19
C PHE A 52 1.13 5.75 18.83
N LYS A 53 1.99 5.10 18.03
CA LYS A 53 1.61 4.46 16.75
C LYS A 53 0.39 3.55 16.88
N LYS A 54 0.29 2.83 18.00
CA LYS A 54 -0.80 1.87 18.29
C LYS A 54 -2.07 2.54 18.83
N ARG A 55 -2.00 3.82 19.20
CA ARG A 55 -3.05 4.53 19.95
C ARG A 55 -3.37 5.91 19.34
N ILE A 56 -3.29 6.06 18.02
CA ILE A 56 -3.52 7.35 17.38
C ILE A 56 -5.00 7.73 17.45
N LEU A 57 -5.31 8.79 18.20
CA LEU A 57 -6.55 9.55 18.15
C LEU A 57 -6.22 10.99 17.74
N LEU A 58 -6.82 11.44 16.64
CA LEU A 58 -6.62 12.79 16.12
C LEU A 58 -7.93 13.43 15.70
N SER A 59 -7.95 14.76 15.58
CA SER A 59 -9.07 15.49 15.00
C SER A 59 -8.60 16.48 13.93
N THR A 60 -9.48 16.73 12.97
CA THR A 60 -9.25 17.71 11.91
C THR A 60 -10.58 18.19 11.36
N THR A 61 -10.55 19.33 10.69
CA THR A 61 -11.60 19.76 9.78
C THR A 61 -11.35 19.17 8.38
N ILE A 62 -12.40 18.78 7.66
CA ILE A 62 -12.28 18.15 6.33
C ILE A 62 -13.09 18.94 5.30
N GLY A 63 -12.43 19.40 4.23
CA GLY A 63 -13.07 20.17 3.17
C GLY A 63 -13.54 21.54 3.65
N GLU A 64 -14.70 21.98 3.16
CA GLU A 64 -15.35 23.24 3.58
C GLU A 64 -16.25 23.06 4.81
N GLU A 65 -16.25 21.88 5.45
CA GLU A 65 -17.03 21.66 6.68
C GLU A 65 -16.51 22.57 7.80
N GLU A 66 -17.39 23.16 8.61
CA GLU A 66 -16.96 23.95 9.80
C GLU A 66 -16.79 23.07 11.05
N LYS A 67 -17.20 21.80 10.99
CA LYS A 67 -17.22 20.90 12.15
C LYS A 67 -15.93 20.10 12.25
N GLU A 68 -15.29 20.19 13.40
CA GLU A 68 -14.19 19.30 13.78
C GLU A 68 -14.67 17.86 13.93
N ARG A 69 -13.92 16.91 13.36
CA ARG A 69 -14.21 15.48 13.37
C ARG A 69 -13.06 14.71 14.02
N TYR A 70 -13.38 13.64 14.75
CA TYR A 70 -12.45 12.90 15.62
C TYR A 70 -12.29 11.48 15.11
N PHE A 71 -11.04 11.01 14.99
CA PHE A 71 -10.69 9.78 14.31
C PHE A 71 -9.70 8.95 15.11
N LEU A 72 -10.06 7.70 15.38
CA LEU A 72 -9.11 6.64 15.68
C LEU A 72 -8.46 6.18 14.38
N VAL A 73 -7.15 5.93 14.40
CA VAL A 73 -6.39 5.50 13.22
C VAL A 73 -5.51 4.30 13.54
N GLY A 74 -5.39 3.35 12.60
CA GLY A 74 -4.45 2.24 12.73
C GLY A 74 -4.93 1.14 13.68
N ASP A 75 -4.02 0.64 14.52
CA ASP A 75 -4.25 -0.54 15.37
C ASP A 75 -5.42 -0.33 16.34
N ILE A 76 -5.54 0.85 16.94
CA ILE A 76 -6.67 1.15 17.85
C ILE A 76 -8.01 1.22 17.12
N ALA A 77 -8.03 1.73 15.89
CA ALA A 77 -9.23 1.73 15.07
C ALA A 77 -9.63 0.30 14.69
N ALA A 78 -8.64 -0.57 14.48
CA ALA A 78 -8.83 -1.98 14.13
C ALA A 78 -9.48 -2.81 15.23
N SER A 79 -9.25 -2.46 16.50
CA SER A 79 -9.83 -3.18 17.64
C SER A 79 -11.30 -2.86 17.90
N GLN A 80 -11.92 -1.95 17.12
CA GLN A 80 -13.32 -1.54 17.31
C GLN A 80 -14.29 -2.53 16.64
N GLN A 81 -15.50 -2.69 17.21
CA GLN A 81 -16.51 -3.68 16.79
C GLN A 81 -16.98 -3.59 15.32
N LEU A 82 -16.67 -2.50 14.60
CA LEU A 82 -17.05 -2.28 13.19
C LEU A 82 -15.86 -1.95 12.28
N ALA A 83 -14.64 -2.18 12.75
CA ALA A 83 -13.42 -1.70 12.10
C ALA A 83 -13.20 -2.24 10.69
N ASN A 84 -13.70 -3.44 10.38
CA ASN A 84 -13.44 -4.13 9.12
C ASN A 84 -14.47 -3.84 8.01
N ASN A 85 -15.44 -2.94 8.24
CA ASN A 85 -16.46 -2.60 7.24
C ASN A 85 -15.89 -2.04 5.93
N HIS A 86 -14.71 -1.40 5.98
CA HIS A 86 -14.03 -0.85 4.81
C HIS A 86 -13.26 -1.91 4.01
N ILE A 87 -12.86 -3.02 4.62
CA ILE A 87 -11.94 -4.01 4.01
C ILE A 87 -12.60 -4.72 2.82
N ASN A 88 -13.91 -4.95 2.87
CA ASN A 88 -14.66 -5.61 1.80
C ASN A 88 -15.20 -4.64 0.73
N ARG A 89 -14.82 -3.36 0.77
CA ARG A 89 -15.31 -2.33 -0.18
C ARG A 89 -14.17 -1.54 -0.77
N LEU A 90 -14.10 -1.51 -2.10
CA LEU A 90 -13.27 -0.54 -2.81
C LEU A 90 -13.84 0.86 -2.60
N HIS A 91 -13.18 1.65 -1.75
CA HIS A 91 -13.55 3.03 -1.51
C HIS A 91 -12.91 3.94 -2.55
N ASN A 92 -13.61 5.02 -2.91
CA ASN A 92 -13.04 6.04 -3.78
C ASN A 92 -11.93 6.79 -3.00
N LYS A 93 -10.67 6.48 -3.29
CA LYS A 93 -9.51 7.11 -2.65
C LYS A 93 -9.44 8.63 -2.88
N ILE A 94 -10.15 9.19 -3.86
CA ILE A 94 -10.18 10.63 -4.14
C ILE A 94 -11.14 11.36 -3.19
N THR A 95 -12.27 10.75 -2.82
CA THR A 95 -13.30 11.43 -2.01
C THR A 95 -13.40 10.91 -0.57
N SER A 96 -12.91 9.70 -0.29
CA SER A 96 -12.87 9.14 1.06
C SER A 96 -11.92 9.93 1.96
N HIS A 97 -12.32 10.21 3.20
CA HIS A 97 -11.44 10.83 4.20
C HIS A 97 -10.30 9.92 4.65
N ILE A 98 -10.41 8.60 4.47
CA ILE A 98 -9.44 7.61 4.98
C ILE A 98 -7.99 7.93 4.55
N PRO A 99 -7.64 8.09 3.24
CA PRO A 99 -6.28 8.44 2.84
C PRO A 99 -5.73 9.75 3.43
N TYR A 100 -6.61 10.72 3.69
CA TYR A 100 -6.23 12.00 4.26
C TYR A 100 -5.96 11.88 5.76
N VAL A 101 -6.85 11.20 6.49
CA VAL A 101 -6.69 10.95 7.92
C VAL A 101 -5.47 10.09 8.21
N THR A 102 -5.20 9.05 7.40
CA THR A 102 -3.98 8.23 7.56
C THR A 102 -2.71 8.99 7.19
N PHE A 103 -2.77 9.94 6.24
CA PHE A 103 -1.68 10.87 5.98
C PHE A 103 -1.35 11.74 7.21
N LEU A 104 -2.36 12.33 7.86
CA LEU A 104 -2.15 13.13 9.08
C LEU A 104 -1.55 12.29 10.21
N ALA A 105 -2.06 11.06 10.40
CA ALA A 105 -1.53 10.11 11.38
C ALA A 105 -0.06 9.74 11.09
N ALA A 106 0.30 9.52 9.83
CA ALA A 106 1.68 9.25 9.42
C ALA A 106 2.61 10.41 9.76
N VAL A 107 2.19 11.64 9.48
CA VAL A 107 2.95 12.84 9.82
C VAL A 107 3.11 12.99 11.33
N ALA A 108 2.04 12.75 12.10
CA ALA A 108 2.09 12.79 13.56
C ALA A 108 3.07 11.78 14.15
N TYR A 109 3.02 10.53 13.67
CA TYR A 109 3.91 9.48 14.13
C TYR A 109 5.37 9.76 13.78
N TYR A 110 5.63 10.20 12.54
CA TYR A 110 6.98 10.55 12.13
C TYR A 110 7.52 11.75 12.92
N HIS A 111 6.67 12.73 13.22
CA HIS A 111 7.01 13.86 14.10
C HIS A 111 7.40 13.38 15.50
N ALA A 112 6.57 12.52 16.11
CA ALA A 112 6.82 11.92 17.42
C ALA A 112 8.16 11.18 17.47
N LEU A 113 8.54 10.48 16.40
CA LEU A 113 9.80 9.75 16.31
C LEU A 113 11.03 10.64 16.13
N HIS A 114 10.94 11.66 15.26
CA HIS A 114 12.13 12.33 14.72
C HIS A 114 12.28 13.79 15.15
N THR A 115 11.30 14.38 15.84
CA THR A 115 11.42 15.78 16.22
C THR A 115 12.50 15.97 17.27
N LYS A 116 13.42 16.92 17.00
CA LYS A 116 14.46 17.32 17.95
C LYS A 116 13.93 18.29 19.01
N ASP A 117 12.90 19.05 18.65
CA ASP A 117 12.22 19.97 19.56
C ASP A 117 10.74 19.59 19.63
N GLN A 118 10.32 19.09 20.79
CA GLN A 118 8.94 18.67 21.03
C GLN A 118 7.95 19.84 21.01
N LYS A 119 8.43 21.09 21.08
CA LYS A 119 7.63 22.31 20.99
C LYS A 119 7.44 22.80 19.56
N ASP A 120 8.23 22.31 18.61
CA ASP A 120 8.09 22.69 17.20
C ASP A 120 6.93 21.91 16.57
N ASN A 121 5.80 22.60 16.43
CA ASN A 121 4.57 22.05 15.89
C ASN A 121 4.40 22.31 14.39
N ASN A 122 5.35 22.97 13.74
CA ASN A 122 5.28 23.28 12.31
C ASN A 122 6.05 22.23 11.52
N ILE A 123 5.43 21.67 10.49
CA ILE A 123 6.02 20.62 9.64
C ILE A 123 5.93 21.10 8.21
N GLN A 124 7.07 21.15 7.51
CA GLN A 124 7.12 21.46 6.08
C GLN A 124 7.46 20.18 5.32
N ILE A 125 6.69 19.86 4.28
CA ILE A 125 6.91 18.74 3.38
C ILE A 125 7.20 19.29 2.00
N ASP A 126 8.44 19.15 1.53
CA ASP A 126 8.86 19.69 0.23
C ASP A 126 8.22 18.93 -0.95
N TYR A 127 8.04 17.61 -0.80
CA TYR A 127 7.48 16.75 -1.84
C TYR A 127 6.72 15.57 -1.27
N PHE A 128 5.39 15.58 -1.47
CA PHE A 128 4.52 14.45 -1.19
C PHE A 128 4.20 13.70 -2.50
N SER A 129 4.22 12.37 -2.46
CA SER A 129 3.73 11.57 -3.57
C SER A 129 2.91 10.37 -3.13
N THR A 130 1.88 10.07 -3.92
CA THR A 130 1.03 8.90 -3.76
C THR A 130 0.61 8.36 -5.13
N MET A 131 -0.33 7.44 -5.16
CA MET A 131 -0.84 6.82 -6.39
C MET A 131 -2.30 6.39 -6.26
N LEU A 132 -2.95 6.20 -7.41
CA LEU A 132 -4.30 5.68 -7.51
C LEU A 132 -4.32 4.33 -8.25
N PRO A 133 -5.24 3.44 -7.85
CA PRO A 133 -5.44 2.16 -8.52
C PRO A 133 -6.09 2.37 -9.89
N ILE A 134 -5.83 1.45 -10.81
CA ILE A 134 -6.25 1.55 -12.22
C ILE A 134 -7.77 1.57 -12.33
N TRP A 135 -8.48 0.79 -11.51
CA TRP A 135 -9.95 0.80 -11.52
C TRP A 135 -10.54 2.19 -11.27
N LEU A 136 -9.88 3.01 -10.44
CA LEU A 136 -10.34 4.36 -10.10
C LEU A 136 -9.89 5.37 -11.18
N LEU A 137 -8.65 5.25 -11.65
CA LEU A 137 -8.15 6.03 -12.79
C LEU A 137 -9.04 5.86 -14.02
N LYS A 138 -9.56 4.64 -14.24
CA LYS A 138 -10.43 4.32 -15.38
C LYS A 138 -11.84 4.92 -15.31
N LYS A 139 -12.26 5.49 -14.18
CA LYS A 139 -13.57 6.16 -14.06
C LYS A 139 -13.57 7.55 -14.68
N GLU A 140 -12.41 8.21 -14.74
CA GLU A 140 -12.27 9.54 -15.33
C GLU A 140 -11.94 9.48 -16.82
N SER A 141 -12.25 10.57 -17.53
CA SER A 141 -11.99 10.70 -18.97
C SER A 141 -10.49 10.62 -19.28
N THR A 142 -9.67 11.23 -18.43
CA THR A 142 -8.21 11.11 -18.46
C THR A 142 -7.67 10.70 -17.09
N PHE A 143 -6.57 9.95 -17.06
CA PHE A 143 -5.90 9.63 -15.80
C PHE A 143 -5.39 10.89 -15.07
N GLY A 144 -5.03 11.93 -15.83
CA GLY A 144 -4.53 13.19 -15.28
C GLY A 144 -5.55 13.91 -14.40
N GLU A 145 -6.85 13.84 -14.72
CA GLU A 145 -7.92 14.41 -13.90
C GLU A 145 -7.99 13.74 -12.52
N ALA A 146 -8.06 12.41 -12.48
CA ALA A 146 -8.06 11.63 -11.25
C ALA A 146 -6.79 11.89 -10.40
N GLN A 147 -5.62 11.89 -11.05
CA GLN A 147 -4.34 12.14 -10.39
C GLN A 147 -4.28 13.55 -9.80
N LYS A 148 -4.72 14.57 -10.54
CA LYS A 148 -4.76 15.96 -10.05
C LYS A 148 -5.74 16.09 -8.88
N ALA A 149 -6.91 15.48 -8.98
CA ALA A 149 -7.90 15.48 -7.91
C ALA A 149 -7.34 14.88 -6.61
N MET A 150 -6.62 13.75 -6.70
CA MET A 150 -5.97 13.13 -5.54
C MET A 150 -4.83 13.98 -4.99
N ALA A 151 -3.94 14.50 -5.84
CA ALA A 151 -2.81 15.32 -5.43
C ALA A 151 -3.25 16.60 -4.69
N ASN A 152 -4.30 17.25 -5.19
CA ASN A 152 -4.86 18.47 -4.62
C ASN A 152 -5.37 18.32 -3.18
N ARG A 153 -5.63 17.09 -2.72
CA ARG A 153 -6.07 16.84 -1.34
C ARG A 153 -4.98 17.06 -0.30
N PHE A 154 -3.72 16.98 -0.71
CA PHE A 154 -2.56 16.98 0.17
C PHE A 154 -1.63 18.16 -0.03
N VAL A 155 -1.84 18.98 -1.06
CA VAL A 155 -1.02 20.19 -1.26
C VAL A 155 -1.59 21.35 -0.44
N GLY A 156 -0.71 22.19 0.11
CA GLY A 156 -1.10 23.34 0.91
C GLY A 156 -1.02 23.08 2.41
N ASP A 157 -1.80 23.84 3.17
CA ASP A 157 -1.72 23.86 4.63
C ASP A 157 -2.79 22.98 5.28
N HIS A 158 -2.38 22.23 6.30
CA HIS A 158 -3.21 21.34 7.09
C HIS A 158 -2.99 21.62 8.57
N THR A 159 -4.06 21.63 9.35
CA THR A 159 -3.98 21.75 10.82
C THR A 159 -4.84 20.67 11.44
N PHE A 160 -4.28 19.98 12.43
CA PHE A 160 -4.97 18.89 13.11
C PHE A 160 -4.45 18.76 14.54
N TYR A 161 -5.25 18.16 15.42
CA TYR A 161 -4.90 17.98 16.83
C TYR A 161 -4.73 16.50 17.16
N ILE A 162 -3.69 16.16 17.92
CA ILE A 162 -3.49 14.83 18.50
C ILE A 162 -4.10 14.83 19.89
N HIS A 163 -5.05 13.92 20.14
CA HIS A 163 -5.72 13.80 21.45
C HIS A 163 -5.15 12.69 22.33
N THR A 164 -4.17 11.94 21.83
CA THR A 164 -3.59 10.82 22.56
C THR A 164 -2.79 11.32 23.76
N PRO A 165 -3.14 10.93 25.00
CA PRO A 165 -2.47 11.47 26.17
C PRO A 165 -0.96 11.18 26.20
N GLY A 166 -0.15 12.20 26.49
CA GLY A 166 1.31 12.19 26.38
C GLY A 166 1.88 12.72 25.05
N PHE A 167 1.05 12.85 24.01
CA PHE A 167 1.42 13.38 22.69
C PHE A 167 0.51 14.54 22.25
N GLU A 168 -0.27 15.12 23.16
CA GLU A 168 -1.27 16.13 22.83
C GLU A 168 -0.61 17.38 22.26
N LYS A 169 -0.99 17.72 21.02
CA LYS A 169 -0.55 18.95 20.35
C LYS A 169 -1.36 19.20 19.09
N GLU A 170 -1.48 20.47 18.75
CA GLU A 170 -1.87 20.90 17.41
C GLU A 170 -0.63 20.87 16.51
N LEU A 171 -0.71 20.17 15.38
CA LEU A 171 0.32 20.17 14.34
C LEU A 171 -0.15 20.99 13.13
N LYS A 172 0.78 21.76 12.56
CA LYS A 172 0.58 22.56 11.35
C LYS A 172 1.49 22.04 10.26
N VAL A 173 0.93 21.50 9.20
CA VAL A 173 1.67 20.87 8.10
C VAL A 173 1.49 21.72 6.85
N SER A 174 2.58 22.10 6.20
CA SER A 174 2.55 22.75 4.89
C SER A 174 3.22 21.85 3.87
N VAL A 175 2.50 21.48 2.81
CA VAL A 175 2.98 20.63 1.73
C VAL A 175 3.19 21.48 0.49
N GLU A 176 4.44 21.65 0.08
CA GLU A 176 4.79 22.52 -1.06
C GLU A 176 4.35 21.93 -2.39
N GLU A 177 4.58 20.63 -2.59
CA GLU A 177 4.30 19.93 -3.83
C GLU A 177 3.71 18.56 -3.53
N SER A 178 2.63 18.23 -4.23
CA SER A 178 1.95 16.94 -4.13
C SER A 178 1.77 16.38 -5.53
N VAL A 179 2.10 15.10 -5.73
CA VAL A 179 1.81 14.40 -6.98
C VAL A 179 1.11 13.07 -6.74
N CYS A 180 0.28 12.68 -7.69
CA CYS A 180 -0.36 11.37 -7.69
C CYS A 180 0.01 10.61 -8.96
N LEU A 181 0.43 9.36 -8.82
CA LEU A 181 0.89 8.49 -9.89
C LEU A 181 -0.07 7.32 -10.13
N LYS A 182 0.32 6.38 -10.99
CA LYS A 182 -0.48 5.22 -11.36
C LYS A 182 0.09 4.00 -10.66
N GLU A 183 -0.70 3.39 -9.78
CA GLU A 183 -0.39 2.15 -9.10
C GLU A 183 -0.10 1.04 -10.15
N GLY A 184 0.85 0.15 -9.86
CA GLY A 184 1.38 -0.83 -10.81
C GLY A 184 2.41 -0.29 -11.82
N GLU A 185 2.16 0.85 -12.47
CA GLU A 185 3.12 1.43 -13.44
C GLU A 185 4.33 2.04 -12.77
N ILE A 186 4.13 2.71 -11.62
CA ILE A 186 5.20 3.36 -10.86
C ILE A 186 6.25 2.36 -10.35
N ALA A 187 5.84 1.12 -10.07
CA ALA A 187 6.73 0.04 -9.63
C ALA A 187 7.84 -0.29 -10.64
N ARG A 188 7.68 0.06 -11.92
CA ARG A 188 8.73 -0.14 -12.94
C ARG A 188 10.03 0.58 -12.59
N PHE A 189 9.99 1.67 -11.82
CA PHE A 189 11.20 2.35 -11.39
C PHE A 189 12.01 1.50 -10.41
N ALA A 190 11.37 0.76 -9.50
CA ALA A 190 12.02 -0.15 -8.56
C ALA A 190 12.59 -1.40 -9.24
N LEU A 191 12.09 -1.77 -10.42
CA LEU A 191 12.71 -2.79 -11.26
C LEU A 191 13.94 -2.27 -12.03
N LYS A 192 14.00 -0.97 -12.31
CA LYS A 192 15.10 -0.35 -13.08
C LYS A 192 16.25 0.09 -12.19
N LYS A 193 15.95 0.62 -11.01
CA LYS A 193 16.91 1.31 -10.14
C LYS A 193 16.79 0.85 -8.69
N ASP A 194 17.89 0.96 -7.95
CA ASP A 194 17.89 0.82 -6.51
C ASP A 194 17.56 2.15 -5.79
N LEU A 195 17.48 2.11 -4.45
CA LEU A 195 17.24 3.30 -3.61
C LEU A 195 18.43 4.27 -3.55
N THR A 196 19.51 4.01 -4.30
CA THR A 196 20.64 4.94 -4.51
C THR A 196 20.64 5.54 -5.93
N LEU A 197 19.58 5.28 -6.70
CA LEU A 197 19.37 5.67 -8.09
C LEU A 197 20.32 5.00 -9.10
N GLN A 198 21.06 3.99 -8.69
CA GLN A 198 21.88 3.18 -9.60
C GLN A 198 20.99 2.21 -10.36
N ASP A 199 21.33 1.93 -11.61
CA ASP A 199 20.62 0.95 -12.41
C ASP A 199 20.89 -0.45 -11.84
N ARG A 200 19.84 -1.26 -11.71
CA ARG A 200 19.98 -2.64 -11.23
C ARG A 200 20.47 -3.54 -12.35
N GLU A 201 21.43 -4.41 -12.04
CA GLU A 201 21.96 -5.35 -13.02
C GLU A 201 20.87 -6.32 -13.53
N ASP A 202 19.96 -6.74 -12.64
CA ASP A 202 18.85 -7.61 -12.98
C ASP A 202 17.78 -6.93 -13.87
N ALA A 203 17.81 -5.61 -14.03
CA ALA A 203 16.92 -4.89 -14.95
C ALA A 203 17.18 -5.23 -16.43
N ASN A 204 18.37 -5.74 -16.75
CA ASN A 204 18.75 -6.16 -18.10
C ASN A 204 17.83 -7.25 -18.66
N GLU A 205 17.21 -8.03 -17.78
CA GLU A 205 16.31 -9.10 -18.16
C GLU A 205 15.02 -8.62 -18.85
N TYR A 206 14.73 -7.31 -18.80
CA TYR A 206 13.54 -6.69 -19.37
C TYR A 206 13.81 -5.85 -20.63
N VAL A 207 15.07 -5.75 -21.07
CA VAL A 207 15.49 -4.84 -22.16
C VAL A 207 14.78 -5.18 -23.48
N GLU A 208 14.65 -6.45 -23.81
CA GLU A 208 14.12 -6.95 -25.09
C GLU A 208 12.75 -7.63 -24.95
N CYS A 209 12.00 -7.35 -23.89
CA CYS A 209 10.67 -7.92 -23.71
C CYS A 209 9.64 -6.95 -23.15
N GLU A 210 8.39 -7.12 -23.55
CA GLU A 210 7.26 -6.49 -22.85
C GLU A 210 7.17 -7.05 -21.43
N THR A 211 6.73 -6.22 -20.49
CA THR A 211 6.57 -6.64 -19.09
C THR A 211 5.16 -6.36 -18.64
N VAL A 212 4.48 -7.37 -18.12
CA VAL A 212 3.19 -7.21 -17.45
C VAL A 212 3.47 -7.07 -15.96
N MET A 213 3.16 -5.90 -15.40
CA MET A 213 3.10 -5.69 -13.96
C MET A 213 1.73 -6.16 -13.49
N ILE A 214 1.70 -7.08 -12.52
CA ILE A 214 0.48 -7.60 -11.90
C ILE A 214 0.54 -7.24 -10.42
N ASP A 215 -0.11 -6.14 -10.06
CA ASP A 215 -0.19 -5.67 -8.69
C ASP A 215 -1.40 -6.30 -7.99
N ILE A 216 -1.12 -7.26 -7.10
CA ILE A 216 -2.11 -8.03 -6.37
C ILE A 216 -2.28 -7.41 -4.99
N GLY A 217 -3.30 -6.56 -4.87
CA GLY A 217 -3.76 -6.04 -3.60
C GLY A 217 -4.84 -6.92 -2.95
N GLY A 218 -5.20 -6.58 -1.71
CA GLY A 218 -6.26 -7.31 -1.01
C GLY A 218 -7.66 -7.12 -1.63
N GLY A 219 -7.93 -5.94 -2.19
CA GLY A 219 -9.24 -5.56 -2.75
C GLY A 219 -9.29 -5.37 -4.26
N SER A 220 -8.15 -5.10 -4.91
CA SER A 220 -8.04 -4.90 -6.35
C SER A 220 -6.81 -5.60 -6.90
N ILE A 221 -6.86 -5.91 -8.19
CA ILE A 221 -5.71 -6.41 -8.95
C ILE A 221 -5.54 -5.49 -10.15
N ASP A 222 -4.41 -4.82 -10.20
CA ASP A 222 -4.08 -3.81 -11.19
C ASP A 222 -3.03 -4.36 -12.15
N VAL A 223 -3.30 -4.33 -13.45
CA VAL A 223 -2.44 -4.92 -14.49
C VAL A 223 -1.95 -3.84 -15.44
N VAL A 224 -0.63 -3.75 -15.64
CA VAL A 224 -0.02 -2.78 -16.57
C VAL A 224 0.89 -3.49 -17.55
N ILE A 225 0.66 -3.31 -18.84
CA ILE A 225 1.54 -3.77 -19.91
C ILE A 225 2.54 -2.66 -20.24
N LEU A 226 3.80 -2.90 -19.92
CA LEU A 226 4.92 -2.01 -20.19
C LEU A 226 5.63 -2.42 -21.49
N PRO A 227 5.99 -1.47 -22.37
CA PRO A 227 6.83 -1.75 -23.52
C PRO A 227 8.25 -2.18 -23.10
N GLU A 228 8.98 -2.74 -24.06
CA GLU A 228 10.37 -3.20 -23.93
C GLU A 228 11.28 -2.21 -23.18
N GLY A 229 12.07 -2.74 -22.24
CA GLY A 229 12.98 -1.97 -21.40
C GLY A 229 12.29 -1.24 -20.24
N LEU A 230 11.13 -1.73 -19.78
CA LEU A 230 10.35 -1.11 -18.70
C LEU A 230 10.05 0.37 -19.00
N LYS A 231 9.69 0.65 -20.25
CA LYS A 231 9.27 1.99 -20.68
C LYS A 231 7.90 2.31 -20.09
N ALA A 232 7.57 3.59 -20.04
CA ALA A 232 6.24 4.01 -19.62
C ALA A 232 5.20 3.45 -20.61
N ALA A 233 4.07 2.99 -20.08
CA ALA A 233 2.93 2.60 -20.89
C ALA A 233 2.45 3.80 -21.73
N ASN A 234 2.15 3.54 -23.00
CA ASN A 234 1.89 4.58 -24.01
C ASN A 234 0.40 4.78 -24.32
N SER A 235 -0.48 3.94 -23.77
CA SER A 235 -1.92 3.99 -24.04
C SER A 235 -2.74 3.65 -22.80
N ARG A 236 -4.02 4.05 -22.78
CA ARG A 236 -4.95 3.74 -21.67
C ARG A 236 -5.28 2.24 -21.61
N GLU A 237 -5.25 1.57 -22.76
CA GLU A 237 -5.51 0.14 -22.95
C GLU A 237 -4.40 -0.73 -22.37
N SER A 238 -3.21 -0.17 -22.17
CA SER A 238 -2.11 -0.84 -21.48
C SER A 238 -2.37 -1.02 -19.98
N PHE A 239 -3.41 -0.37 -19.44
CA PHE A 239 -3.81 -0.47 -18.04
C PHE A 239 -5.11 -1.28 -17.98
N GLN A 240 -5.16 -2.30 -17.14
CA GLN A 240 -6.31 -3.18 -16.93
C GLN A 240 -6.54 -3.38 -15.43
N SER A 241 -7.79 -3.68 -15.07
CA SER A 241 -8.17 -4.03 -13.70
C SER A 241 -8.83 -5.39 -13.76
N ILE A 242 -8.39 -6.34 -12.94
CA ILE A 242 -9.06 -7.63 -12.79
C ILE A 242 -10.04 -7.52 -11.62
N GLU A 243 -11.33 -7.51 -11.96
CA GLU A 243 -12.42 -7.32 -10.99
C GLU A 243 -13.13 -8.63 -10.62
N GLY A 244 -13.86 -8.59 -9.51
CA GLY A 244 -14.73 -9.69 -9.06
C GLY A 244 -14.02 -10.86 -8.37
N ILE A 245 -12.71 -10.78 -8.13
CA ILE A 245 -11.95 -11.78 -7.38
C ILE A 245 -11.06 -11.16 -6.28
N PRO A 246 -11.60 -10.31 -5.38
CA PRO A 246 -10.79 -9.73 -4.31
C PRO A 246 -10.25 -10.82 -3.37
N TYR A 247 -8.94 -10.81 -3.14
CA TYR A 247 -8.25 -11.78 -2.27
C TYR A 247 -8.84 -11.82 -0.85
N LEU A 248 -9.15 -10.65 -0.28
CA LEU A 248 -9.70 -10.56 1.07
C LEU A 248 -11.10 -11.22 1.19
N ALA A 249 -11.91 -11.18 0.14
CA ALA A 249 -13.20 -11.91 0.16
C ALA A 249 -13.00 -13.43 0.03
N HIS A 250 -12.00 -13.86 -0.74
CA HIS A 250 -11.65 -15.27 -0.90
C HIS A 250 -11.20 -15.89 0.42
N ILE A 251 -10.28 -15.23 1.13
CA ILE A 251 -9.80 -15.73 2.42
C ILE A 251 -10.85 -15.58 3.53
N ASP A 252 -11.74 -14.57 3.49
CA ASP A 252 -12.86 -14.47 4.44
C ASP A 252 -13.85 -15.63 4.28
N LYS A 253 -14.09 -16.05 3.04
CA LYS A 253 -14.87 -17.26 2.76
C LYS A 253 -14.20 -18.49 3.36
N LEU A 254 -12.90 -18.69 3.11
CA LEU A 254 -12.14 -19.79 3.70
C LEU A 254 -12.24 -19.79 5.23
N ARG A 255 -12.05 -18.63 5.87
CA ARG A 255 -12.15 -18.45 7.30
C ARG A 255 -13.51 -18.89 7.83
N LYS A 256 -14.59 -18.36 7.27
CA LYS A 256 -15.97 -18.64 7.70
C LYS A 256 -16.36 -20.10 7.51
N GLU A 257 -15.87 -20.73 6.44
CA GLU A 257 -16.24 -22.11 6.09
C GLU A 257 -15.39 -23.17 6.79
N LYS A 258 -14.10 -22.88 7.07
CA LYS A 258 -13.14 -23.87 7.58
C LYS A 258 -12.62 -23.59 8.97
N PHE A 259 -12.56 -22.32 9.38
CA PHE A 259 -11.93 -21.90 10.64
C PHE A 259 -12.77 -20.89 11.46
N PRO A 260 -14.12 -21.00 11.52
CA PRO A 260 -14.94 -19.97 12.17
C PRO A 260 -14.69 -19.86 13.68
N GLU A 261 -14.24 -20.94 14.32
CA GLU A 261 -13.95 -21.00 15.76
C GLU A 261 -12.50 -20.59 16.10
N LEU A 262 -11.60 -20.60 15.10
CA LEU A 262 -10.19 -20.27 15.29
C LEU A 262 -9.88 -18.80 15.01
N PHE A 263 -10.62 -18.19 14.08
CA PHE A 263 -10.43 -16.79 13.69
C PHE A 263 -11.77 -16.06 13.66
N THR A 264 -11.98 -15.21 14.66
CA THR A 264 -13.22 -14.44 14.83
C THR A 264 -13.42 -13.37 13.76
N ASP A 265 -12.33 -12.84 13.20
CA ASP A 265 -12.35 -11.82 12.17
C ASP A 265 -11.38 -12.11 11.02
N LEU A 266 -11.68 -11.51 9.86
CA LEU A 266 -10.92 -11.65 8.62
C LEU A 266 -9.45 -11.26 8.79
N ARG A 267 -9.19 -10.21 9.55
CA ARG A 267 -7.88 -9.60 9.62
C ARG A 267 -6.91 -10.44 10.44
N ALA A 268 -7.34 -10.97 11.57
CA ALA A 268 -6.56 -11.92 12.33
C ALA A 268 -6.14 -13.12 11.46
N PHE A 269 -7.04 -13.58 10.58
CA PHE A 269 -6.74 -14.66 9.65
C PHE A 269 -5.79 -14.24 8.52
N ASP A 270 -5.98 -13.07 7.91
CA ASP A 270 -5.07 -12.53 6.89
C ASP A 270 -3.66 -12.33 7.44
N GLN A 271 -3.54 -11.74 8.64
CA GLN A 271 -2.27 -11.56 9.33
C GLN A 271 -1.61 -12.91 9.64
N PHE A 272 -2.37 -13.90 10.11
CA PHE A 272 -1.86 -15.25 10.34
C PHE A 272 -1.26 -15.86 9.07
N ILE A 273 -1.89 -15.67 7.90
CA ILE A 273 -1.34 -16.12 6.62
C ILE A 273 -0.06 -15.34 6.29
N LEU A 274 -0.07 -14.01 6.46
CA LEU A 274 1.08 -13.14 6.20
C LEU A 274 2.29 -13.47 7.10
N ASP A 275 2.07 -13.86 8.35
CA ASP A 275 3.16 -14.19 9.27
C ASP A 275 3.81 -15.56 8.98
N ASN A 276 3.14 -16.40 8.17
CA ASN A 276 3.52 -17.80 7.98
C ASN A 276 3.78 -18.19 6.51
N TYR A 277 3.46 -17.34 5.52
CA TYR A 277 3.64 -17.70 4.10
C TYR A 277 5.09 -18.05 3.75
N SER A 278 6.09 -17.35 4.30
CA SER A 278 7.50 -17.60 3.99
C SER A 278 7.96 -18.99 4.39
N LYS A 279 7.42 -19.54 5.48
CA LYS A 279 7.70 -20.90 5.97
C LYS A 279 6.91 -21.97 5.21
N GLN A 280 5.89 -21.57 4.47
CA GLN A 280 4.96 -22.47 3.79
C GLN A 280 4.35 -23.52 4.75
N LYS A 281 4.19 -23.13 6.02
CA LYS A 281 3.64 -23.94 7.11
C LYS A 281 2.80 -23.06 8.00
N PHE A 282 1.51 -23.39 8.13
CA PHE A 282 0.50 -22.56 8.78
C PHE A 282 0.03 -23.24 10.07
N GLU A 283 0.87 -23.19 11.10
CA GLU A 283 0.56 -23.75 12.42
C GLU A 283 0.03 -22.68 13.37
N LEU A 284 -1.22 -22.83 13.79
CA LEU A 284 -1.80 -21.98 14.82
C LEU A 284 -1.43 -22.53 16.20
N LYS A 285 -0.68 -21.76 16.98
CA LYS A 285 -0.27 -22.13 18.33
C LYS A 285 -1.20 -21.51 19.38
N ASN A 286 -1.73 -22.34 20.27
CA ASN A 286 -2.45 -21.86 21.44
C ASN A 286 -1.44 -21.38 22.48
N GLU A 287 -1.48 -20.10 22.84
CA GLU A 287 -0.53 -19.51 23.79
C GLU A 287 -0.71 -20.04 25.22
N ASN A 288 -1.91 -20.48 25.59
CA ASN A 288 -2.23 -20.95 26.95
C ASN A 288 -1.87 -22.42 27.14
N THR A 289 -2.07 -23.27 26.13
CA THR A 289 -1.81 -24.73 26.23
C THR A 289 -0.51 -25.15 25.58
N GLY A 290 0.05 -24.34 24.69
CA GLY A 290 1.21 -24.68 23.87
C GLY A 290 0.90 -25.63 22.71
N GLU A 291 -0.34 -26.11 22.59
CA GLU A 291 -0.78 -26.99 21.50
C GLU A 291 -0.75 -26.27 20.15
N SER A 292 -0.53 -27.02 19.07
CA SER A 292 -0.47 -26.48 17.71
C SER A 292 -1.44 -27.21 16.80
N ILE A 293 -2.14 -26.45 15.97
CA ILE A 293 -3.08 -26.95 14.97
C ILE A 293 -2.49 -26.63 13.60
N ASP A 294 -2.22 -27.66 12.80
CA ASP A 294 -1.72 -27.49 11.44
C ASP A 294 -2.89 -27.21 10.48
N LEU A 295 -2.88 -26.02 9.88
CA LEU A 295 -3.88 -25.53 8.92
C LEU A 295 -3.34 -25.53 7.47
N THR A 296 -2.16 -26.09 7.25
CA THR A 296 -1.37 -25.90 6.02
C THR A 296 -2.08 -26.41 4.78
N ALA A 297 -2.67 -27.60 4.83
CA ALA A 297 -3.26 -28.24 3.65
C ALA A 297 -4.45 -27.43 3.12
N GLN A 298 -5.35 -27.00 4.00
CA GLN A 298 -6.54 -26.24 3.66
C GLN A 298 -6.19 -24.85 3.11
N ILE A 299 -5.25 -24.15 3.75
CA ILE A 299 -4.81 -22.82 3.30
C ILE A 299 -4.13 -22.93 1.93
N LYS A 300 -3.15 -23.83 1.77
CA LYS A 300 -2.46 -24.00 0.47
C LYS A 300 -3.42 -24.39 -0.65
N SER A 301 -4.37 -25.28 -0.39
CA SER A 301 -5.38 -25.66 -1.39
C SER A 301 -6.20 -24.44 -1.80
N SER A 302 -6.67 -23.65 -0.85
CA SER A 302 -7.48 -22.47 -1.12
C SER A 302 -6.69 -21.38 -1.87
N LEU A 303 -5.43 -21.15 -1.54
CA LEU A 303 -4.56 -20.21 -2.26
C LEU A 303 -4.30 -20.68 -3.69
N ARG A 304 -4.13 -21.99 -3.93
CA ARG A 304 -4.03 -22.57 -5.27
C ARG A 304 -5.29 -22.30 -6.08
N ASP A 305 -6.47 -22.56 -5.51
CA ASP A 305 -7.75 -22.32 -6.19
C ASP A 305 -7.90 -20.84 -6.61
N TYR A 306 -7.51 -19.92 -5.73
CA TYR A 306 -7.50 -18.50 -6.04
C TYR A 306 -6.57 -18.17 -7.21
N VAL A 307 -5.35 -18.72 -7.19
CA VAL A 307 -4.34 -18.50 -8.22
C VAL A 307 -4.79 -19.04 -9.58
N GLU A 308 -5.45 -20.19 -9.64
CA GLU A 308 -5.96 -20.73 -10.90
C GLU A 308 -6.97 -19.76 -11.56
N ILE A 309 -7.87 -19.18 -10.76
CA ILE A 309 -8.83 -18.18 -11.23
C ILE A 309 -8.11 -16.89 -11.65
N LEU A 310 -7.15 -16.42 -10.85
CA LEU A 310 -6.35 -15.24 -11.15
C LEU A 310 -5.62 -15.39 -12.48
N LEU A 311 -4.92 -16.51 -12.69
CA LEU A 311 -4.13 -16.75 -13.90
C LEU A 311 -5.03 -16.89 -15.15
N ALA A 312 -6.21 -17.51 -15.01
CA ALA A 312 -7.18 -17.55 -16.09
C ALA A 312 -7.62 -16.13 -16.52
N LYS A 313 -8.00 -15.28 -15.54
CA LYS A 313 -8.38 -13.88 -15.83
C LYS A 313 -7.21 -13.05 -16.35
N LEU A 314 -6.00 -13.29 -15.86
CA LEU A 314 -4.80 -12.62 -16.34
C LEU A 314 -4.54 -12.93 -17.82
N ASN A 315 -4.75 -14.20 -18.22
CA ASN A 315 -4.63 -14.61 -19.61
C ASN A 315 -5.67 -13.93 -20.52
N ASP A 316 -6.85 -13.56 -20.00
CA ASP A 316 -7.85 -12.82 -20.78
C ASP A 316 -7.45 -11.35 -21.01
N VAL A 317 -6.87 -10.69 -20.01
CA VAL A 317 -6.55 -9.25 -20.08
C VAL A 317 -5.14 -8.95 -20.59
N ALA A 318 -4.21 -9.88 -20.45
CA ALA A 318 -2.82 -9.76 -20.86
C ALA A 318 -2.28 -11.08 -21.47
N PRO A 319 -2.94 -11.62 -22.52
CA PRO A 319 -2.58 -12.91 -23.12
C PRO A 319 -1.13 -12.91 -23.63
N PRO A 320 -0.38 -14.01 -23.51
CA PRO A 320 0.95 -14.13 -24.10
C PRO A 320 0.90 -13.77 -25.60
N PRO A 321 1.78 -12.87 -26.08
CA PRO A 321 1.79 -12.47 -27.47
C PRO A 321 2.37 -13.58 -28.35
N ALA A 322 1.83 -13.77 -29.55
CA ALA A 322 2.24 -14.85 -30.45
C ALA A 322 3.71 -14.72 -30.93
N ASN A 323 4.20 -13.50 -31.13
CA ASN A 323 5.50 -13.22 -31.77
C ASN A 323 6.41 -12.30 -30.94
N LYS A 324 6.20 -12.21 -29.62
CA LYS A 324 7.02 -11.39 -28.73
C LYS A 324 7.34 -12.13 -27.44
N ILE A 325 8.44 -11.74 -26.80
CA ILE A 325 8.73 -12.18 -25.43
C ILE A 325 7.98 -11.26 -24.47
N ARG A 326 7.31 -11.86 -23.49
CA ARG A 326 6.63 -11.15 -22.41
C ARG A 326 6.97 -11.78 -21.08
N LYS A 327 7.35 -10.95 -20.11
CA LYS A 327 7.53 -11.33 -18.71
C LYS A 327 6.37 -10.86 -17.86
N TYR A 328 6.06 -11.59 -16.80
CA TYR A 328 4.99 -11.33 -15.85
C TYR A 328 5.62 -11.12 -14.48
N VAL A 329 5.51 -9.90 -13.96
CA VAL A 329 6.04 -9.51 -12.66
C VAL A 329 4.89 -9.33 -11.69
N TYR A 330 4.80 -10.21 -10.71
CA TYR A 330 3.77 -10.17 -9.67
C TYR A 330 4.27 -9.32 -8.49
N SER A 331 3.53 -8.27 -8.17
CA SER A 331 3.80 -7.32 -7.08
C SER A 331 2.57 -7.11 -6.22
N GLY A 332 2.68 -6.24 -5.22
CA GLY A 332 1.56 -5.89 -4.34
C GLY A 332 1.56 -6.65 -3.02
N GLY A 333 0.73 -6.20 -2.09
CA GLY A 333 0.72 -6.70 -0.71
C GLY A 333 0.42 -8.20 -0.56
N VAL A 334 -0.22 -8.81 -1.57
CA VAL A 334 -0.65 -10.22 -1.57
C VAL A 334 0.29 -11.11 -2.40
N ALA A 335 1.09 -10.56 -3.32
CA ALA A 335 1.94 -11.35 -4.20
C ALA A 335 2.90 -12.30 -3.47
N PRO A 336 3.61 -11.91 -2.39
CA PRO A 336 4.47 -12.84 -1.64
C PRO A 336 3.71 -14.06 -1.12
N THR A 337 2.48 -13.87 -0.63
CA THR A 337 1.64 -14.96 -0.11
C THR A 337 1.27 -15.96 -1.21
N LEU A 338 1.09 -15.49 -2.44
CA LEU A 338 0.67 -16.31 -3.56
C LEU A 338 1.84 -16.89 -4.37
N GLU A 339 3.09 -16.48 -4.10
CA GLU A 339 4.26 -16.84 -4.89
C GLU A 339 4.34 -18.33 -5.20
N VAL A 340 4.33 -19.18 -4.16
CA VAL A 340 4.47 -20.63 -4.34
C VAL A 340 3.33 -21.20 -5.16
N ALA A 341 2.10 -20.72 -4.96
CA ALA A 341 0.95 -21.18 -5.73
C ALA A 341 1.02 -20.72 -7.19
N ILE A 342 1.41 -19.46 -7.46
CA ILE A 342 1.63 -18.91 -8.80
C ILE A 342 2.69 -19.70 -9.54
N MET A 343 3.87 -19.86 -8.93
CA MET A 343 5.00 -20.51 -9.56
C MET A 343 4.70 -22.00 -9.81
N ASN A 344 4.04 -22.70 -8.90
CA ASN A 344 3.66 -24.10 -9.13
C ASN A 344 2.60 -24.25 -10.24
N SER A 345 1.57 -23.40 -10.26
CA SER A 345 0.55 -23.42 -11.33
C SER A 345 1.19 -23.18 -12.70
N MET A 346 2.12 -22.21 -12.79
CA MET A 346 2.83 -21.94 -14.03
C MET A 346 3.78 -23.09 -14.41
N ARG A 347 4.50 -23.69 -13.46
CA ARG A 347 5.36 -24.87 -13.72
C ARG A 347 4.57 -26.02 -14.31
N GLU A 348 3.37 -26.30 -13.79
CA GLU A 348 2.48 -27.33 -14.33
C GLU A 348 2.01 -27.00 -15.76
N LYS A 349 1.78 -25.72 -16.07
CA LYS A 349 1.25 -25.27 -17.38
C LYS A 349 2.30 -25.14 -18.48
N ILE A 350 3.47 -24.60 -18.16
CA ILE A 350 4.49 -24.20 -19.15
C ILE A 350 5.87 -24.82 -18.91
N GLY A 351 6.03 -25.62 -17.86
CA GLY A 351 7.31 -26.22 -17.47
C GLY A 351 8.19 -25.28 -16.65
N GLU A 352 9.16 -25.86 -15.95
CA GLU A 352 10.02 -25.17 -14.97
C GLU A 352 10.86 -24.06 -15.61
N GLU A 353 11.63 -24.37 -16.65
CA GLU A 353 12.50 -23.41 -17.33
C GLU A 353 11.74 -22.17 -17.83
N ARG A 354 10.55 -22.37 -18.42
CA ARG A 354 9.74 -21.25 -18.93
C ARG A 354 9.11 -20.44 -17.80
N THR A 355 8.74 -21.08 -16.70
CA THR A 355 8.20 -20.39 -15.54
C THR A 355 9.25 -19.47 -14.93
N GLU A 356 10.45 -19.98 -14.66
CA GLU A 356 11.55 -19.18 -14.10
C GLU A 356 11.99 -18.06 -15.03
N LYS A 357 11.94 -18.29 -16.34
CA LYS A 357 12.31 -17.28 -17.34
C LYS A 357 11.27 -16.15 -17.48
N TYR A 358 9.98 -16.45 -17.39
CA TYR A 358 8.92 -15.50 -17.76
C TYR A 358 8.08 -15.00 -16.59
N HIS A 359 8.09 -15.67 -15.44
CA HIS A 359 7.26 -15.33 -14.28
C HIS A 359 8.16 -15.01 -13.09
N LYS A 360 7.95 -13.86 -12.46
CA LYS A 360 8.78 -13.40 -11.34
C LYS A 360 7.94 -12.77 -10.26
N VAL A 361 8.20 -13.16 -9.01
CA VAL A 361 7.75 -12.45 -7.81
C VAL A 361 9.00 -11.85 -7.19
N PRO A 362 9.24 -10.53 -7.31
CA PRO A 362 10.42 -9.90 -6.68
C PRO A 362 10.38 -10.05 -5.16
N GLU A 363 11.55 -10.10 -4.51
CA GLU A 363 11.68 -10.17 -3.05
C GLU A 363 10.93 -9.02 -2.35
N ASP A 364 11.09 -7.80 -2.87
CA ASP A 364 10.39 -6.59 -2.40
C ASP A 364 9.02 -6.39 -3.06
N SER A 365 8.39 -7.45 -3.60
CA SER A 365 7.12 -7.37 -4.34
C SER A 365 6.03 -6.59 -3.61
N ARG A 366 5.95 -6.71 -2.28
CA ARG A 366 5.02 -5.97 -1.43
C ARG A 366 5.22 -4.45 -1.44
N HIS A 367 6.46 -3.98 -1.58
CA HIS A 367 6.82 -2.56 -1.49
C HIS A 367 7.13 -1.93 -2.84
N LEU A 368 7.01 -2.68 -3.94
CA LEU A 368 7.53 -2.29 -5.24
C LEU A 368 6.97 -0.96 -5.76
N ASN A 369 5.67 -0.71 -5.56
CA ASN A 369 5.06 0.58 -5.88
C ASN A 369 5.64 1.72 -5.04
N LEU A 370 5.74 1.51 -3.72
CA LEU A 370 6.25 2.49 -2.78
C LEU A 370 7.73 2.83 -3.04
N PHE A 371 8.54 1.83 -3.38
CA PHE A 371 9.92 2.04 -3.82
C PHE A 371 9.99 2.77 -5.17
N GLY A 372 9.05 2.49 -6.08
CA GLY A 372 8.89 3.27 -7.31
C GLY A 372 8.63 4.76 -7.04
N LEU A 373 7.80 5.08 -6.03
CA LEU A 373 7.59 6.45 -5.57
C LEU A 373 8.87 7.07 -5.00
N GLU A 374 9.57 6.35 -4.10
CA GLU A 374 10.83 6.85 -3.50
C GLU A 374 11.88 7.16 -4.57
N ILE A 375 12.17 6.22 -5.47
CA ILE A 375 13.17 6.41 -6.55
C ILE A 375 12.81 7.61 -7.42
N ARG A 376 11.54 7.74 -7.80
CA ARG A 376 11.10 8.89 -8.61
C ARG A 376 11.24 10.21 -7.84
N SER A 377 10.86 10.24 -6.56
CA SER A 377 10.94 11.44 -5.73
C SER A 377 12.39 11.89 -5.50
N MET A 378 13.31 10.95 -5.26
CA MET A 378 14.74 11.21 -5.17
C MET A 378 15.29 11.82 -6.46
N GLY A 379 15.00 11.20 -7.61
CA GLY A 379 15.44 11.71 -8.91
C GLY A 379 14.88 13.09 -9.24
N TYR A 380 13.61 13.35 -8.89
CA TYR A 380 12.97 14.65 -9.05
C TYR A 380 13.67 15.74 -8.23
N LEU A 381 13.91 15.48 -6.94
CA LEU A 381 14.56 16.46 -6.06
C LEU A 381 16.02 16.71 -6.44
N GLN A 382 16.76 15.68 -6.87
CA GLN A 382 18.14 15.83 -7.36
C GLN A 382 18.17 16.77 -8.57
N LYS A 383 17.22 16.63 -9.51
CA LYS A 383 17.09 17.51 -10.67
C LYS A 383 16.73 18.95 -10.26
N LYS A 384 15.72 19.13 -9.39
CA LYS A 384 15.27 20.44 -8.89
C LYS A 384 16.40 21.19 -8.16
N GLN A 385 17.25 20.48 -7.42
CA GLN A 385 18.42 21.05 -6.77
C GLN A 385 19.51 21.47 -7.77
N ALA A 386 19.75 20.68 -8.82
CA ALA A 386 20.70 21.03 -9.88
C ALA A 386 20.26 22.29 -10.65
N GLU A 387 18.97 22.40 -10.99
CA GLU A 387 18.39 23.57 -11.64
C GLU A 387 18.51 24.84 -10.78
N LYS A 388 18.21 24.74 -9.47
CA LYS A 388 18.40 25.87 -8.53
C LYS A 388 19.85 26.33 -8.41
N LYS A 389 20.84 25.43 -8.59
CA LYS A 389 22.26 25.79 -8.59
C LYS A 389 22.67 26.46 -9.91
N ALA A 390 22.20 25.96 -11.05
CA ALA A 390 22.49 26.51 -12.38
C ALA A 390 21.93 27.93 -12.59
N VAL A 391 20.82 28.28 -11.94
CA VAL A 391 20.24 29.65 -11.99
C VAL A 391 21.00 30.64 -11.08
N LYS A 392 21.78 30.14 -10.12
CA LYS A 392 22.58 30.97 -9.18
C LYS A 392 24.05 31.16 -9.61
N SER A 393 24.51 30.37 -10.56
CA SER A 393 25.81 30.52 -11.26
C SER A 393 25.63 31.38 -12.51
#